data_AF-A0A953HSE8-F1
#
_entry.id   AF-A0A953HSE8-F1
#
_cell.length_a   1.000
_cell.length_b   1.000
_cell.length_c   1.000
_cell.angle_alpha   90.00
_cell.angle_beta   90.00
_cell.angle_gamma   90.00
#
_symmetry.space_group_name_H-M   'P 1'
#
loop_
_entity.id
_entity.type
_entity.pdbx_description
1 polymer ?
#
loop_
_entity_poly.entity_id
_entity_poly.type
_entity_poly.pdbx_seq_one_letter_code
_entity_poly.pdbx_strand_id
1 'polypeptide(L)' 'MKINYNHKNFRPVENAKNEETTSETIFEYKQNGRILTSEYHGGQIINGHLMGLVGESGEI' A
#
# COMPACT_ATOMS: atom_id res chain seq x y z
N MET A 1 -5.31 -6.40 15.74
CA MET A 1 -4.14 -7.27 15.46
C MET A 1 -3.02 -6.32 15.09
N LYS A 2 -1.86 -6.33 15.76
CA LYS A 2 -0.82 -5.32 15.46
C LYS A 2 -0.07 -5.72 14.18
N ILE A 3 -0.34 -5.04 13.07
CA ILE A 3 0.43 -5.22 11.82
C ILE A 3 1.64 -4.29 11.84
N ASN A 4 2.80 -4.83 11.49
CA ASN A 4 3.98 -4.05 11.11
C ASN A 4 4.11 -4.12 9.59
N TYR A 5 3.89 -3.00 8.90
CA TYR A 5 3.91 -2.91 7.44
C TYR A 5 5.33 -2.79 6.86
N ASN A 6 6.36 -2.61 7.69
CA ASN A 6 7.71 -2.38 7.19
C ASN A 6 8.23 -3.55 6.34
N HIS A 7 8.70 -3.25 5.13
CA HIS A 7 9.14 -4.23 4.12
C HIS A 7 8.07 -5.25 3.71
N LYS A 8 6.79 -4.93 3.88
CA LYS A 8 5.69 -5.74 3.36
C LYS A 8 5.24 -5.19 2.02
N ASN A 9 4.99 -6.12 1.11
CA ASN A 9 4.43 -5.82 -0.20
C ASN A 9 2.99 -6.32 -0.25
N PHE A 10 2.10 -5.48 -0.75
CA PHE A 10 0.69 -5.83 -0.95
C PHE A 10 0.30 -5.57 -2.38
N ARG A 11 -0.70 -6.32 -2.85
CA ARG A 11 -1.35 -6.10 -4.13
C ARG A 11 -2.86 -6.21 -3.95
N PRO A 12 -3.66 -5.48 -4.73
CA PRO A 12 -5.11 -5.68 -4.77
C PRO A 12 -5.46 -7.13 -5.14
N VAL A 13 -6.43 -7.71 -4.41
CA VAL A 13 -6.99 -9.03 -4.72
C VAL A 13 -8.25 -8.88 -5.57
N GLU A 14 -9.04 -7.85 -5.29
CA GLU A 14 -10.22 -7.45 -6.05
C GLU A 14 -10.17 -5.93 -6.24
N ASN A 15 -10.65 -5.46 -7.39
CA ASN A 15 -10.73 -4.05 -7.73
C ASN A 15 -12.12 -3.73 -8.26
N ALA A 16 -12.63 -2.54 -7.97
CA ALA A 16 -13.80 -2.04 -8.67
C ALA A 16 -13.45 -1.80 -10.16
N LYS A 17 -14.45 -1.90 -11.04
CA LYS A 17 -14.28 -1.88 -12.51
C LYS A 17 -13.54 -0.64 -13.06
N ASN A 18 -13.43 0.44 -12.29
CA ASN A 18 -12.88 1.74 -12.70
C ASN A 18 -11.73 2.22 -11.79
N GLU A 19 -11.05 1.35 -11.05
CA GLU A 19 -9.85 1.71 -10.29
C GLU A 19 -8.60 1.70 -11.18
N GLU A 20 -7.66 2.61 -10.90
CA GLU A 20 -6.37 2.65 -11.61
C GLU A 20 -5.42 1.53 -11.16
N THR A 21 -5.60 1.03 -9.94
CA THR A 21 -4.83 -0.08 -9.40
C THR A 21 -5.43 -1.40 -9.87
N THR A 22 -4.56 -2.37 -10.18
CA THR A 22 -4.97 -3.73 -10.57
C THR A 22 -4.24 -4.76 -9.74
N SER A 23 -4.48 -6.05 -9.97
CA SER A 23 -3.71 -7.14 -9.36
C SER A 23 -2.22 -7.15 -9.73
N GLU A 24 -1.81 -6.34 -10.72
CA GLU A 24 -0.42 -6.08 -11.08
C GLU A 24 0.21 -4.96 -10.26
N THR A 25 -0.59 -4.11 -9.61
CA THR A 25 -0.09 -3.01 -8.79
C THR A 25 0.50 -3.55 -7.48
N ILE A 26 1.76 -3.25 -7.24
CA ILE A 26 2.50 -3.64 -6.03
C ILE A 26 2.74 -2.39 -5.20
N PHE A 27 2.34 -2.45 -3.93
CA PHE A 27 2.62 -1.44 -2.91
C PHE A 27 3.76 -1.93 -2.02
N GLU A 28 4.89 -1.24 -2.04
CA GLU A 28 6.04 -1.51 -1.18
C GLU A 28 5.99 -0.59 0.03
N TYR A 29 5.65 -1.13 1.20
CA TYR A 29 5.46 -0.30 2.40
C TYR A 29 6.73 -0.15 3.24
N LYS A 30 6.90 1.06 3.77
CA LYS A 30 7.89 1.43 4.78
C LYS A 30 7.16 2.06 5.96
N GLN A 31 7.38 1.51 7.16
CA GLN A 31 6.74 2.01 8.38
C GLN A 31 7.79 2.53 9.37
N ASN A 32 7.61 3.76 9.84
CA ASN A 32 8.39 4.37 10.91
C ASN A 32 7.45 4.86 12.02
N GLY A 33 7.34 4.09 13.09
CA GLY A 33 6.36 4.35 14.15
C GLY A 33 4.93 4.30 13.60
N ARG A 34 4.23 5.43 13.65
CA ARG A 34 2.88 5.60 13.08
C ARG A 34 2.89 6.11 11.65
N ILE A 35 4.04 6.54 11.13
CA ILE A 35 4.15 7.03 9.76
C ILE A 35 4.26 5.81 8.84
N LEU A 36 3.40 5.77 7.83
CA LEU A 36 3.39 4.74 6.81
C LEU A 36 3.60 5.41 5.44
N THR A 37 4.59 4.97 4.70
CA THR A 37 4.82 5.38 3.32
C THR A 37 4.86 4.17 2.40
N SER A 38 4.56 4.38 1.12
CA SER A 38 4.74 3.37 0.11
C SER A 38 5.12 3.98 -1.23
N GLU A 39 6.01 3.30 -1.95
CA GLU A 39 6.18 3.46 -3.38
C GLU A 39 5.37 2.33 -4.04
N TYR A 40 4.63 2.65 -5.10
CA TYR A 40 3.83 1.66 -5.80
C TYR A 40 3.89 1.82 -7.32
N HIS A 41 3.78 0.69 -8.01
CA HIS A 41 3.87 0.61 -9.47
C HIS A 41 3.17 -0.65 -9.97
N GLY A 42 2.88 -0.72 -11.26
CA GLY A 42 2.27 -1.87 -11.93
C GLY A 42 0.96 -1.55 -12.63
N GLY A 43 0.59 -2.34 -13.64
CA GLY A 43 -0.47 -1.99 -14.57
C GLY A 43 -0.11 -0.76 -15.39
N GLN A 44 -0.98 0.25 -15.39
CA GLN A 44 -0.76 1.54 -16.06
C GLN A 44 0.02 2.54 -15.19
N ILE A 45 0.29 2.21 -13.93
CA ILE A 45 0.96 3.10 -12.99
C ILE A 45 2.46 2.89 -13.08
N ILE A 46 3.17 3.89 -13.64
CA ILE A 46 4.64 3.87 -13.75
C ILE A 46 5.29 4.10 -12.38
N ASN A 47 4.81 5.09 -11.63
CA ASN A 47 5.30 5.40 -10.28
C ASN A 47 4.22 6.16 -9.50
N GLY A 48 3.90 5.69 -8.31
CA GLY A 48 3.01 6.35 -7.35
C GLY A 48 3.60 6.34 -5.94
N HIS A 49 3.14 7.30 -5.14
CA HIS A 49 3.53 7.45 -3.74
C HIS A 49 2.31 7.54 -2.85
N LEU A 50 2.34 6.79 -1.74
CA LEU A 50 1.35 6.84 -0.68
C LEU A 50 2.02 7.26 0.63
N MET A 51 1.34 8.11 1.40
CA MET A 51 1.75 8.51 2.74
C MET A 51 0.52 8.62 3.63
N GLY A 52 0.60 8.06 4.83
CA GLY A 52 -0.49 8.06 5.79
C GLY A 52 -0.02 7.76 7.20
N LEU A 53 -1.00 7.65 8.10
CA LEU A 53 -0.79 7.21 9.46
C LEU A 53 -1.37 5.81 9.63
N VAL A 54 -0.64 4.95 10.32
CA VAL A 54 -1.18 3.67 10.76
C VAL A 54 -1.62 3.76 12.23
N GLY A 55 -2.82 3.27 12.50
CA GLY A 55 -3.35 3.15 13.85
C GLY A 55 -2.83 1.91 14.59
N GLU A 56 -3.15 1.81 15.87
CA GLU A 56 -2.58 0.76 16.74
C GLU A 56 -3.09 -0.64 16.38
N SER A 57 -4.27 -0.73 15.77
CA SER A 57 -4.85 -1.99 15.29
C SER A 57 -4.51 -2.31 13.84
N GLY A 58 -3.65 -1.50 13.19
CA GLY A 58 -3.18 -1.69 11.83
C GLY A 58 -4.05 -1.03 10.76
N GLU A 59 -5.05 -0.23 11.13
CA GLU A 59 -5.84 0.60 10.22
C GLU A 59 -4.98 1.66 9.53
N ILE A 60 -5.23 1.86 8.23
CA ILE A 60 -4.60 2.87 7.35
C ILE A 60 -5.68 3.84 6.90
#